data_AF-A0A2W5YYS3-F1
#
_entry.id   AF-A0A2W5YYS3-F1
#
_cell.length_a   1.000
_cell.length_b   1.000
_cell.length_c   1.000
_cell.angle_alpha   90.00
_cell.angle_beta   90.00
_cell.angle_gamma   90.00
#
_symmetry.space_group_name_H-M   'P 1'
#
loop_
_entity.id
_entity.type
_entity.pdbx_description
1 polymer ?
#
loop_
_entity_poly.entity_id
_entity_poly.type
_entity_poly.pdbx_seq_one_letter_code
_entity_poly.pdbx_strand_id
1 'polypeptide(L)'
;MDFRDYLKERCRLRGISLHRLALLCDLNQIYFYQAVNKNKENPPPWVLRRAAPHLGVSYLDLMIAAGYLRDEDLHDGKSGAAGTAAKAG
;
A
#
# COMPACT_ATOMS: atom_id res chain seq x y z
N MET A 1 12.71 -6.88 -0.53
CA MET A 1 11.37 -7.51 -0.39
C MET A 1 10.42 -6.74 -1.30
N ASP A 2 9.64 -7.42 -2.13
CA ASP A 2 8.62 -6.73 -2.92
C ASP A 2 7.40 -6.37 -2.05
N PHE A 3 6.57 -5.44 -2.51
CA PHE A 3 5.39 -5.00 -1.74
C PHE A 3 4.36 -6.13 -1.54
N ARG A 4 4.29 -7.07 -2.49
CA ARG A 4 3.35 -8.19 -2.44
C ARG A 4 3.74 -9.17 -1.34
N ASP A 5 5.02 -9.46 -1.17
CA ASP A 5 5.56 -10.29 -0.11
C ASP A 5 5.38 -9.62 1.25
N TYR A 6 5.56 -8.31 1.33
CA TYR A 6 5.22 -7.55 2.54
C TYR A 6 3.74 -7.75 2.91
N LEU A 7 2.82 -7.63 1.94
CA LEU A 7 1.40 -7.88 2.18
C LEU A 7 1.12 -9.33 2.61
N LYS A 8 1.79 -10.32 2.02
CA LYS A 8 1.65 -11.74 2.44
C LYS A 8 2.06 -11.92 3.90
N GLU A 9 3.16 -11.30 4.30
CA GLU A 9 3.63 -11.39 5.69
C GLU A 9 2.64 -10.71 6.65
N ARG A 10 2.15 -9.51 6.32
CA ARG A 10 1.11 -8.85 7.12
C ARG A 10 -0.18 -9.68 7.19
N CYS A 11 -0.58 -10.33 6.09
CA CYS A 11 -1.71 -11.26 6.06
C CYS A 11 -1.48 -12.45 7.01
N ARG A 12 -0.28 -13.05 6.96
CA ARG A 12 0.12 -14.19 7.82
C ARG A 12 0.03 -13.83 9.30
N LEU A 13 0.56 -12.67 9.71
CA LEU A 13 0.49 -12.17 11.08
C LEU A 13 -0.94 -11.93 11.58
N ARG A 14 -1.88 -11.73 10.65
CA ARG A 14 -3.30 -11.50 10.94
C ARG A 14 -4.16 -12.76 10.77
N GLY A 15 -3.56 -13.89 10.39
CA GLY A 15 -4.28 -15.14 10.14
C GLY A 15 -5.25 -15.07 8.95
N ILE A 16 -5.00 -14.18 7.98
CA ILE A 16 -5.82 -14.07 6.76
C ILE A 16 -4.99 -14.36 5.52
N SER A 17 -5.64 -14.74 4.42
CA SER A 17 -4.99 -14.88 3.11
C SER A 17 -5.05 -13.57 2.33
N LEU A 18 -4.20 -13.41 1.31
CA LEU A 18 -4.31 -12.31 0.33
C LEU A 18 -5.69 -12.26 -0.34
N HIS A 19 -6.29 -13.43 -0.62
CA HIS A 19 -7.64 -13.52 -1.14
C HIS A 19 -8.67 -12.97 -0.14
N ARG A 20 -8.57 -13.36 1.14
CA ARG A 20 -9.44 -12.84 2.19
C ARG A 20 -9.28 -11.33 2.36
N LEU A 21 -8.07 -10.80 2.25
CA LEU A 21 -7.83 -9.36 2.27
C LEU A 21 -8.54 -8.63 1.13
N ALA A 22 -8.54 -9.18 -0.09
CA ALA A 22 -9.27 -8.61 -1.23
C ALA A 22 -10.77 -8.49 -0.95
N LEU A 23 -11.37 -9.55 -0.38
CA LEU A 23 -12.78 -9.55 0.02
C LEU A 23 -13.07 -8.52 1.12
N LEU A 24 -12.19 -8.42 2.13
CA LEU A 24 -12.32 -7.44 3.21
C LEU A 24 -12.21 -5.99 2.71
N CYS A 25 -11.40 -5.77 1.67
CA CYS A 25 -11.30 -4.47 1.00
C CYS A 25 -12.49 -4.18 0.06
N ASP A 26 -13.46 -5.09 -0.06
CA ASP A 26 -14.56 -5.02 -1.01
C ASP A 26 -14.05 -4.82 -2.45
N LEU A 27 -13.11 -5.67 -2.86
CA LEU A 27 -12.47 -5.64 -4.18
C LEU A 27 -12.57 -6.98 -4.87
N ASN A 28 -12.78 -6.91 -6.19
CA ASN A 28 -12.62 -8.07 -7.04
C ASN A 28 -11.18 -8.61 -6.94
N GLN A 29 -11.05 -9.93 -6.83
CA GLN A 29 -9.76 -10.61 -6.70
C GLN A 29 -8.78 -10.25 -7.83
N ILE A 30 -9.22 -10.21 -9.08
CA ILE A 30 -8.36 -9.91 -10.22
C ILE A 30 -7.79 -8.50 -10.09
N TYR A 31 -8.66 -7.52 -9.83
CA TYR A 31 -8.26 -6.12 -9.65
C TYR A 31 -7.29 -5.98 -8.48
N PHE A 32 -7.58 -6.59 -7.33
CA PHE A 32 -6.72 -6.52 -6.16
C PHE A 32 -5.32 -7.07 -6.45
N TYR A 33 -5.24 -8.23 -7.11
CA TYR A 33 -3.95 -8.84 -7.46
C TYR A 33 -3.19 -8.00 -8.48
N GLN A 34 -3.87 -7.40 -9.46
CA GLN A 34 -3.23 -6.46 -10.39
C GLN A 34 -2.68 -5.24 -9.66
N ALA A 35 -3.43 -4.67 -8.72
CA ALA A 35 -3.01 -3.49 -7.95
C ALA A 35 -1.77 -3.78 -7.08
N VAL A 36 -1.70 -4.95 -6.43
CA VAL A 36 -0.58 -5.26 -5.50
C VAL A 36 0.63 -5.90 -6.18
N ASN A 37 0.50 -6.39 -7.41
CA ASN A 37 1.59 -7.05 -8.11
C ASN A 37 2.43 -6.01 -8.87
N LYS A 38 3.66 -5.81 -8.42
CA LYS A 38 4.53 -4.65 -8.69
C LYS A 38 5.16 -4.59 -10.10
N ASN A 39 4.46 -5.06 -11.14
CA ASN A 39 5.08 -5.16 -12.46
C ASN A 39 5.18 -3.82 -13.20
N LYS A 40 4.39 -2.77 -12.88
CA LYS A 40 4.51 -1.43 -13.51
C LYS A 40 4.13 -0.22 -12.62
N GLU A 41 3.20 -0.36 -11.68
CA GLU A 41 2.75 0.76 -10.83
C GLU A 41 2.51 0.32 -9.38
N ASN A 42 2.61 1.26 -8.45
CA ASN A 42 2.24 1.04 -7.06
C ASN A 42 0.71 0.91 -6.95
N PRO A 43 0.20 0.08 -6.01
CA PRO A 43 -1.24 -0.01 -5.76
C PRO A 43 -1.82 1.36 -5.44
N PRO A 44 -2.97 1.76 -6.01
CA PRO A 44 -3.55 3.07 -5.78
C PRO A 44 -3.69 3.37 -4.28
N PRO A 45 -3.48 4.63 -3.83
CA PRO A 45 -3.49 4.95 -2.40
C PRO A 45 -4.80 4.58 -1.68
N TRP A 46 -5.94 4.64 -2.38
CA TRP A 46 -7.21 4.23 -1.82
C TRP A 46 -7.29 2.70 -1.54
N VAL A 47 -6.59 1.86 -2.32
CA VAL A 47 -6.48 0.41 -2.07
C VAL A 47 -5.69 0.17 -0.78
N LEU A 48 -4.59 0.90 -0.59
CA LEU A 48 -3.78 0.86 0.63
C LEU A 48 -4.60 1.28 1.86
N ARG A 49 -5.40 2.34 1.72
CA ARG A 49 -6.28 2.84 2.79
C ARG A 49 -7.30 1.79 3.23
N ARG A 50 -7.89 1.03 2.29
CA ARG A 50 -8.81 -0.07 2.61
C ARG A 50 -8.11 -1.25 3.26
N ALA A 51 -6.89 -1.57 2.85
CA ALA A 51 -6.13 -2.71 3.39
C ALA A 51 -5.61 -2.49 4.81
N ALA A 52 -5.23 -1.25 5.16
CA ALA A 52 -4.65 -0.88 6.45
C ALA A 52 -5.34 -1.49 7.69
N PRO A 53 -6.66 -1.30 7.91
CA PRO A 53 -7.34 -1.80 9.11
C PRO A 53 -7.32 -3.33 9.21
N HIS A 54 -7.34 -4.04 8.09
CA HIS A 54 -7.33 -5.51 8.07
C HIS A 54 -5.95 -6.10 8.35
N LEU A 55 -4.90 -5.34 8.02
CA LEU A 55 -3.50 -5.72 8.19
C LEU A 55 -2.91 -5.29 9.55
N GLY A 56 -3.64 -4.47 10.32
CA GLY A 56 -3.16 -3.93 11.59
C GLY A 56 -1.91 -3.06 11.43
N VAL A 57 -1.86 -2.27 10.36
CA VAL A 57 -0.82 -1.27 10.08
C VAL A 57 -1.47 0.07 9.82
N SER A 58 -0.72 1.15 9.99
CA SER A 58 -1.23 2.44 9.56
C SER A 58 -1.25 2.53 8.03
N TYR A 59 -2.10 3.41 7.50
CA TYR A 59 -2.08 3.76 6.09
C TYR A 59 -0.72 4.32 5.66
N LEU A 60 -0.03 5.05 6.54
CA LEU A 60 1.27 5.63 6.27
C LEU A 60 2.35 4.56 6.08
N ASP A 61 2.36 3.52 6.93
CA ASP A 61 3.29 2.40 6.81
C ASP A 61 3.13 1.69 5.46
N LEU A 62 1.88 1.57 4.97
CA LEU A 62 1.61 1.01 3.64
C LEU A 62 2.08 1.90 2.51
N MET A 63 1.97 3.22 2.66
CA MET A 63 2.48 4.17 1.67
C MET A 63 4.01 4.08 1.57
N ILE A 64 4.71 3.96 2.70
CA ILE A 64 6.16 3.77 2.75
C ILE A 64 6.53 2.41 2.13
N ALA A 65 5.89 1.32 2.56
CA ALA A 65 6.16 -0.02 2.04
C ALA A 65 5.88 -0.15 0.53
N ALA A 66 4.86 0.56 0.03
CA ALA A 66 4.57 0.62 -1.40
C ALA A 66 5.60 1.45 -2.17
N GLY A 67 6.30 2.37 -1.51
CA GLY A 67 7.29 3.28 -2.11
C GLY A 67 6.69 4.60 -2.59
N TYR A 68 5.54 5.01 -2.03
CA TYR A 68 4.99 6.36 -2.23
C TYR A 68 5.70 7.42 -1.40
N LEU A 69 6.23 7.01 -0.25
CA LEU A 69 6.93 7.87 0.69
C LEU A 69 8.25 7.20 1.07
N ARG A 70 9.24 8.02 1.34
CA ARG A 70 10.50 7.65 1.97
C ARG A 70 10.44 8.10 3.43
N ASP A 71 11.16 7.41 4.32
CA ASP A 71 11.24 7.81 5.74
C ASP A 71 11.74 9.26 5.93
N GLU A 72 12.53 9.75 4.97
CA GLU A 72 13.00 11.14 4.88
C GLU A 72 11.85 12.14 4.70
N ASP A 73 10.81 11.79 3.93
CA ASP A 73 9.67 12.67 3.65
C ASP A 73 8.82 12.92 4.91
N LEU A 74 8.89 12.04 5.92
CA LEU A 74 8.25 12.20 7.22
C LEU A 74 8.96 13.24 8.12
N HIS A 75 10.27 13.42 7.94
CA HIS A 75 11.07 14.33 8.76
C HIS A 75 11.03 15.77 8.22
N ASP A 76 10.95 15.93 6.90
CA ASP A 76 10.85 17.24 6.25
C ASP A 76 9.46 17.89 6.40
N GLY A 77 8.43 17.10 6.70
CA GLY A 77 7.04 17.57 6.86
C GLY A 77 6.78 18.50 8.05
N LYS A 78 7.78 18.77 8.91
CA LYS A 78 7.71 19.88 9.90
C LYS A 78 8.17 21.22 9.32
N SER A 79 8.67 21.24 8.08
CA SER A 79 9.18 22.43 7.37
C SER A 79 8.56 22.52 5.97
N GLY A 80 7.27 22.85 5.89
CA GLY A 80 6.69 23.46 4.68
C GLY A 80 5.99 22.50 3.71
N ALA A 81 4.83 22.96 3.24
CA ALA A 81 4.06 22.35 2.17
C ALA A 81 4.80 22.35 0.82
N ALA A 82 4.41 21.40 -0.04
CA ALA A 82 4.59 21.31 -1.51
C ALA A 82 5.54 20.21 -2.01
N GLY A 83 5.00 19.32 -2.83
CA GLY A 83 5.73 18.26 -3.53
C GLY A 83 4.85 17.57 -4.57
N THR A 84 4.40 18.33 -5.58
CA THR A 84 3.66 17.88 -6.76
C THR A 84 4.47 16.85 -7.54
N ALA A 85 3.87 15.71 -7.90
CA ALA A 85 4.40 14.83 -8.95
C ALA A 85 3.28 14.41 -9.90
N ALA A 86 2.96 15.30 -10.83
CA ALA A 86 2.33 14.95 -12.09
C ALA A 86 3.38 14.25 -12.96
N LYS A 87 3.08 13.06 -13.49
CA LYS A 87 3.85 12.44 -14.58
C LYS A 87 3.08 12.66 -15.88
N ALA A 88 3.63 13.50 -16.75
CA ALA A 88 3.34 13.51 -18.17
C ALA A 88 4.50 12.82 -18.89
N GLY A 89 4.18 11.87 -19.77
CA GLY A 89 5.09 11.20 -20.70
C GLY A 89 4.28 10.74 -21.90
#